data_AF-A0A067N9X7-F1
#
_entry.id   AF-A0A067N9X7-F1
#
_cell.length_a   1.000
_cell.length_b   1.000
_cell.length_c   1.000
_cell.angle_alpha   90.00
_cell.angle_beta   90.00
_cell.angle_gamma   90.00
#
_symmetry.space_group_name_H-M   'P 1'
#
loop_
_entity.id
_entity.type
_entity.pdbx_description
1 polymer ?
#
loop_
_entity_poly.entity_id
_entity_poly.type
_entity_poly.pdbx_seq_one_letter_code
_entity_poly.pdbx_strand_id
1 'polypeptide(L)'
;MEVLMREMRLMIARTEPYTLIIDYIDTDTALDHHFDILTDTELEQVIHRKVETLYHPTSTIKMAPLAEGGVVDPYLPVHGIPNLRIADASIVPNIVGYETAGLTIAIGKKAADVIKQSLQ
;
A
#
# COMPACT_ATOMS: atom_id res chain seq x y z
N MET A 1 -7.74 12.43 -5.61
CA MET A 1 -6.89 12.38 -4.40
C MET A 1 -6.14 13.70 -4.25
N GLU A 2 -6.72 14.80 -4.74
CA GLU A 2 -6.23 16.15 -4.50
C GLU A 2 -6.78 16.59 -3.14
N VAL A 3 -6.01 17.37 -2.38
CA VAL A 3 -6.44 18.17 -1.21
C VAL A 3 -6.82 17.42 0.10
N LEU A 4 -7.38 16.21 0.06
CA LEU A 4 -7.99 15.62 1.27
C LEU A 4 -7.01 15.33 2.43
N MET A 5 -5.75 14.98 2.14
CA MET A 5 -4.78 14.64 3.21
C MET A 5 -4.12 15.87 3.86
N ARG A 6 -3.99 16.99 3.12
CA ARG A 6 -3.42 18.26 3.64
C ARG A 6 -4.38 18.88 4.66
N GLU A 7 -5.64 19.02 4.26
CA GLU A 7 -6.67 19.59 5.13
C GLU A 7 -6.92 18.69 6.34
N MET A 8 -6.99 17.37 6.17
CA MET A 8 -7.36 16.49 7.29
C MET A 8 -6.28 16.41 8.38
N ARG A 9 -4.98 16.46 8.06
CA ARG A 9 -3.91 16.46 9.09
C ARG A 9 -3.80 17.79 9.84
N LEU A 10 -3.83 18.92 9.13
CA LEU A 10 -3.75 20.25 9.76
C LEU A 10 -5.04 20.57 10.53
N MET A 11 -6.20 20.15 10.03
CA MET A 11 -7.48 20.36 10.70
C MET A 11 -7.59 19.50 11.97
N ILE A 12 -7.14 18.24 11.94
CA ILE A 12 -7.11 17.39 13.15
C ILE A 12 -6.09 17.93 14.17
N ALA A 13 -4.92 18.38 13.74
CA ALA A 13 -3.93 18.94 14.67
C ALA A 13 -4.41 20.22 15.37
N ARG A 14 -5.33 20.97 14.73
CA ARG A 14 -5.92 22.22 15.26
C ARG A 14 -7.24 22.02 16.01
N THR A 15 -7.77 20.79 16.12
CA THR A 15 -8.99 20.52 16.88
C THR A 15 -8.68 20.07 18.30
N GLU A 16 -9.59 20.37 19.24
CA GLU A 16 -9.52 19.83 20.60
C GLU A 16 -9.83 18.32 20.60
N PRO A 17 -9.12 17.49 21.38
CA PRO A 17 -8.03 17.86 22.30
C PRO A 17 -6.62 17.84 21.68
N TYR A 18 -6.50 17.58 20.39
CA TYR A 18 -5.22 17.33 19.72
C TYR A 18 -4.29 18.55 19.71
N THR A 19 -4.85 19.77 19.70
CA THR A 19 -4.06 21.02 19.83
C THR A 19 -3.22 21.08 21.11
N LEU A 20 -3.53 20.28 22.14
CA LEU A 20 -2.76 20.22 23.39
C LEU A 20 -1.59 19.22 23.34
N ILE A 21 -1.56 18.36 22.32
CA ILE A 21 -0.63 17.21 22.23
C ILE A 21 0.27 17.31 21.00
N ILE A 22 -0.25 17.89 19.91
CA ILE A 22 0.47 18.02 18.65
C ILE A 22 1.05 19.43 18.57
N ASP A 23 2.39 19.52 18.57
CA ASP A 23 3.09 20.78 18.28
C ASP A 23 3.04 21.03 16.76
N TYR A 24 2.01 21.76 16.33
CA TYR A 24 1.84 22.15 14.94
C TYR A 24 2.44 23.53 14.62
N ILE A 25 3.02 24.21 15.62
CA ILE A 25 3.66 25.53 15.50
C ILE A 25 5.18 25.45 15.59
N ASP A 26 5.75 24.25 15.64
CA ASP A 26 7.20 24.04 15.60
C ASP A 26 7.79 24.69 14.34
N THR A 27 8.82 25.51 14.56
CA THR A 27 9.52 26.27 13.52
C THR A 27 10.99 25.86 13.42
N ASP A 28 11.37 24.73 14.03
CA ASP A 28 12.71 24.17 13.87
C ASP A 28 12.99 23.92 12.39
N THR A 29 13.92 24.68 11.82
CA THR A 29 14.32 24.60 10.41
C THR A 29 14.83 23.21 9.98
N ALA A 30 15.17 22.32 10.91
CA ALA A 30 15.54 20.94 10.62
C ALA A 30 14.30 20.03 10.38
N LEU A 31 13.14 20.38 10.94
CA LEU A 31 11.94 19.56 10.96
C LEU A 31 10.75 20.21 10.22
N ASP A 32 10.70 21.54 10.17
CA ASP A 32 9.70 22.31 9.45
C ASP A 32 10.07 22.43 7.97
N HIS A 33 9.25 21.83 7.11
CA HIS A 33 9.41 21.89 5.66
C HIS A 33 8.54 22.97 5.01
N HIS A 34 7.84 23.78 5.82
CA HIS A 34 6.96 24.87 5.41
C HIS A 34 5.93 24.45 4.36
N PHE A 35 5.47 23.20 4.40
CA PHE A 35 4.49 22.68 3.45
C PHE A 35 3.10 23.29 3.63
N ASP A 36 2.84 23.91 4.78
CA ASP A 36 1.58 24.59 5.11
C ASP A 36 1.37 25.88 4.31
N ILE A 37 2.45 26.61 3.98
CA ILE A 37 2.40 27.86 3.21
C ILE A 37 2.50 27.68 1.69
N LEU A 38 2.81 26.47 1.20
CA LEU A 38 2.93 26.19 -0.22
C LEU A 38 1.57 26.13 -0.93
N THR A 39 1.55 26.57 -2.18
CA THR A 39 0.41 26.35 -3.10
C THR A 39 0.36 24.88 -3.55
N ASP A 40 -0.79 24.43 -4.06
CA ASP A 40 -0.94 23.05 -4.53
C ASP A 40 0.03 22.71 -5.68
N THR A 41 0.31 23.67 -6.58
CA THR A 41 1.30 23.49 -7.66
C THR A 41 2.72 23.35 -7.10
N GLU A 42 3.09 24.12 -6.07
CA GLU A 42 4.40 23.99 -5.42
C GLU A 42 4.53 22.67 -4.67
N LEU A 43 3.47 22.23 -3.99
CA LEU A 43 3.41 20.91 -3.36
C LEU A 43 3.54 19.78 -4.37
N GLU A 44 2.87 19.87 -5.52
CA GLU A 44 3.01 18.88 -6.60
C GLU A 44 4.46 18.75 -7.05
N GLN A 45 5.16 19.87 -7.25
CA GLN A 45 6.58 19.87 -7.60
C GLN A 45 7.46 19.24 -6.50
N VAL A 46 7.14 19.49 -5.23
CA VAL A 46 7.82 18.82 -4.11
C VAL A 46 7.61 17.31 -4.17
N ILE A 47 6.37 16.86 -4.40
CA ILE A 47 6.03 15.44 -4.54
C ILE A 47 6.80 14.83 -5.70
N HIS A 48 6.79 15.42 -6.90
CA HIS A 48 7.54 14.91 -8.05
C HIS A 48 9.05 14.76 -7.79
N ARG A 49 9.65 15.65 -6.98
CA ARG A 49 11.07 15.59 -6.63
C ARG A 49 11.41 14.62 -5.51
N LYS A 50 10.48 14.38 -4.58
CA LYS A 50 10.74 13.66 -3.32
C LYS A 50 10.00 12.32 -3.22
N VAL A 51 9.09 12.01 -4.13
CA VAL A 51 8.32 10.76 -4.08
C VAL A 51 9.25 9.57 -4.23
N GLU A 52 9.10 8.61 -3.32
CA GLU A 52 9.84 7.37 -3.31
C GLU A 52 8.87 6.21 -3.06
N THR A 53 9.33 5.00 -3.39
CA THR A 53 8.58 3.80 -3.03
C THR A 53 8.67 3.55 -1.53
N LEU A 54 7.57 3.08 -0.95
CA LEU A 54 7.57 2.50 0.41
C LEU A 54 7.99 1.03 0.41
N TYR A 55 8.54 0.54 -0.72
CA TYR A 55 8.99 -0.85 -0.89
C TYR A 55 7.86 -1.88 -0.70
N HIS A 56 6.64 -1.51 -1.07
CA HIS A 56 5.44 -2.36 -1.05
C HIS A 56 4.93 -2.71 -2.46
N PRO A 57 5.75 -3.26 -3.37
CA PRO A 57 5.27 -3.66 -4.69
C PRO A 57 4.37 -4.89 -4.57
N THR A 58 3.19 -4.83 -5.20
CA THR A 58 2.20 -5.93 -5.22
C THR A 58 1.50 -6.02 -6.57
N SER A 59 0.62 -7.01 -6.72
CA SER A 59 -0.43 -7.04 -7.76
C SER A 59 0.02 -7.21 -9.22
N THR A 60 1.26 -7.60 -9.47
CA THR A 60 1.77 -7.86 -10.83
C THR A 60 1.28 -9.20 -11.43
N ILE A 61 0.80 -10.14 -10.61
CA ILE A 61 0.37 -11.50 -11.00
C ILE A 61 -1.05 -11.73 -10.49
N LYS A 62 -1.97 -10.88 -10.90
CA LYS A 62 -3.33 -10.78 -10.37
C LYS A 62 -4.02 -12.14 -10.17
N MET A 63 -4.44 -12.44 -8.94
CA MET A 63 -5.32 -13.56 -8.63
C MET A 63 -6.77 -13.20 -9.00
N ALA A 64 -7.25 -13.74 -10.12
CA ALA A 64 -8.58 -13.47 -10.68
C ALA A 64 -8.95 -14.53 -11.73
N PRO A 65 -10.21 -14.59 -12.19
CA PRO A 65 -10.56 -15.35 -13.38
C PRO A 65 -9.71 -14.93 -14.59
N LEU A 66 -9.34 -15.90 -15.44
CA LEU A 66 -8.57 -15.63 -16.67
C LEU A 66 -9.28 -14.60 -17.58
N ALA A 67 -10.61 -14.65 -17.64
CA ALA A 67 -11.43 -13.69 -18.39
C ALA A 67 -11.31 -12.23 -17.89
N GLU A 68 -10.83 -12.02 -16.66
CA GLU A 68 -10.62 -10.70 -16.04
C GLU A 68 -9.12 -10.31 -16.00
N GLY A 69 -8.29 -10.99 -16.80
CA GLY A 69 -6.84 -10.80 -16.85
C GLY A 69 -6.09 -11.40 -15.66
N GLY A 70 -6.69 -12.37 -14.96
CA GLY A 70 -6.01 -13.08 -13.88
C GLY A 70 -4.89 -14.00 -14.39
N VAL A 71 -3.86 -14.17 -13.56
CA VAL A 71 -2.71 -15.05 -13.81
C VAL A 71 -2.75 -16.32 -12.96
N VAL A 72 -3.27 -16.22 -11.74
CA VAL A 72 -3.51 -17.36 -10.84
C VAL A 72 -4.96 -17.42 -10.38
N ASP A 73 -5.43 -18.60 -10.01
CA ASP A 73 -6.74 -18.79 -9.36
C ASP A 73 -6.65 -18.73 -7.81
N PRO A 74 -7.78 -18.78 -7.07
CA PRO A 74 -7.80 -18.71 -5.59
C PRO A 74 -7.04 -19.84 -4.84
N TYR A 75 -6.67 -20.91 -5.53
CA TYR A 75 -5.84 -22.03 -5.06
C TYR A 75 -4.38 -21.91 -5.54
N LEU A 76 -4.01 -20.76 -6.13
CA LEU A 76 -2.66 -20.37 -6.54
C LEU A 76 -2.04 -21.04 -7.78
N PRO A 77 -2.64 -22.00 -8.53
CA PRO A 77 -2.05 -22.46 -9.77
C PRO A 77 -2.06 -21.36 -10.82
N VAL A 78 -1.04 -21.36 -11.66
CA VAL A 78 -0.96 -20.48 -12.82
C VAL A 78 -1.87 -21.00 -13.92
N HIS A 79 -2.73 -20.14 -14.46
CA HIS A 79 -3.64 -20.50 -15.54
C HIS A 79 -2.86 -21.04 -16.74
N GLY A 80 -3.26 -22.22 -17.23
CA GLY A 80 -2.65 -22.84 -18.41
C GLY A 80 -1.25 -23.47 -18.20
N ILE A 81 -0.67 -23.38 -17.00
CA ILE A 81 0.63 -23.98 -16.69
C ILE A 81 0.47 -25.04 -15.58
N PRO A 82 0.64 -26.34 -15.91
CA PRO A 82 0.50 -27.39 -14.91
C PRO A 82 1.63 -27.35 -13.88
N ASN A 83 1.30 -27.72 -12.63
CA ASN A 83 2.25 -27.87 -11.52
C ASN A 83 3.06 -26.61 -11.14
N LEU A 84 2.66 -25.43 -11.60
CA LEU A 84 3.25 -24.15 -11.21
C LEU A 84 2.26 -23.36 -10.34
N ARG A 85 2.74 -22.84 -9.21
CA ARG A 85 2.00 -21.95 -8.31
C ARG A 85 2.81 -20.72 -7.98
N ILE A 86 2.14 -19.62 -7.69
CA ILE A 86 2.76 -18.37 -7.25
C ILE A 86 2.13 -17.96 -5.92
N ALA A 87 2.96 -17.67 -4.93
CA ALA A 87 2.54 -17.49 -3.53
C ALA A 87 3.33 -16.39 -2.83
N ASP A 88 3.32 -15.19 -3.39
CA ASP A 88 3.91 -13.99 -2.81
C ASP A 88 2.96 -12.77 -3.00
N ALA A 89 3.40 -11.57 -2.61
CA ALA A 89 2.57 -10.36 -2.70
C ALA A 89 2.16 -9.97 -4.14
N SER A 90 2.77 -10.54 -5.18
CA SER A 90 2.38 -10.25 -6.57
C SER A 90 0.94 -10.70 -6.87
N ILE A 91 0.40 -11.68 -6.14
CA ILE A 91 -0.89 -12.27 -6.47
C ILE A 91 -2.09 -11.43 -6.04
N VAL A 92 -1.92 -10.50 -5.10
CA VAL A 92 -3.10 -9.77 -4.60
C VAL A 92 -3.72 -8.93 -5.70
N PRO A 93 -5.05 -9.00 -5.90
CA PRO A 93 -5.66 -8.37 -7.06
C PRO A 93 -5.63 -6.84 -7.02
N ASN A 94 -5.48 -6.25 -5.83
CA ASN A 94 -5.34 -4.82 -5.59
C ASN A 94 -4.38 -4.58 -4.42
N ILE A 95 -3.81 -3.37 -4.35
CA ILE A 95 -2.98 -2.94 -3.22
C ILE A 95 -3.83 -3.01 -1.94
N VAL A 96 -3.29 -3.68 -0.92
CA VAL A 96 -3.91 -3.78 0.41
C VAL A 96 -3.33 -2.68 1.30
N GLY A 97 -4.18 -1.97 2.03
CA GLY A 97 -3.77 -0.95 3.02
C GLY A 97 -3.18 -1.58 4.28
N TYR A 98 -2.14 -2.40 4.13
CA TYR A 98 -1.49 -3.13 5.19
C TYR A 98 0.01 -3.30 4.86
N GLU A 99 0.81 -3.62 5.87
CA GLU A 99 2.23 -3.89 5.72
C GLU A 99 2.47 -5.14 4.85
N THR A 100 3.36 -5.04 3.87
CA THR A 100 3.46 -6.07 2.82
C THR A 100 4.03 -7.39 3.34
N ALA A 101 4.87 -7.38 4.39
CA ALA A 101 5.38 -8.62 4.96
C ALA A 101 4.26 -9.44 5.60
N GLY A 102 3.40 -8.84 6.43
CA GLY A 102 2.30 -9.60 7.03
C GLY A 102 1.27 -10.09 6.00
N LEU A 103 1.04 -9.34 4.91
CA LEU A 103 0.27 -9.84 3.76
C LEU A 103 0.93 -11.09 3.15
N THR A 104 2.24 -11.03 2.89
CA THR A 104 3.01 -12.12 2.28
C THR A 104 3.03 -13.38 3.16
N ILE A 105 3.14 -13.21 4.48
CA ILE A 105 3.06 -14.31 5.45
C ILE A 105 1.69 -15.00 5.37
N ALA A 106 0.60 -14.24 5.30
CA ALA A 106 -0.75 -14.79 5.16
C ALA A 106 -0.92 -15.58 3.85
N ILE A 107 -0.37 -15.08 2.75
CA ILE A 107 -0.36 -15.78 1.45
C ILE A 107 0.44 -17.09 1.55
N GLY A 108 1.63 -17.06 2.17
CA GLY A 108 2.45 -18.26 2.39
C GLY A 108 1.73 -19.31 3.23
N LYS A 109 1.02 -18.90 4.29
CA LYS A 109 0.16 -19.78 5.10
C LYS A 109 -0.91 -20.44 4.24
N LYS A 110 -1.65 -19.66 3.45
CA LYS A 110 -2.68 -20.17 2.52
C LYS A 110 -2.09 -21.16 1.51
N ALA A 111 -0.92 -20.84 0.96
CA ALA A 111 -0.23 -21.71 0.01
C ALA A 111 0.14 -23.07 0.63
N ALA A 112 0.65 -23.06 1.87
CA ALA A 112 0.95 -24.28 2.59
C ALA A 112 -0.30 -25.18 2.77
N ASP A 113 -1.45 -24.60 3.11
CA ASP A 113 -2.70 -25.35 3.27
C ASP A 113 -3.19 -25.93 1.93
N VAL A 114 -3.13 -25.16 0.85
CA VAL A 114 -3.52 -25.64 -0.49
C VAL A 114 -2.59 -26.76 -0.98
N ILE A 115 -1.28 -26.63 -0.76
CA ILE A 115 -0.31 -27.66 -1.14
C ILE A 115 -0.58 -28.95 -0.35
N LYS A 116 -0.81 -28.85 0.97
CA LYS A 116 -1.15 -30.03 1.78
C LYS A 116 -2.42 -30.73 1.28
N GLN A 117 -3.46 -29.98 0.96
CA GLN A 117 -4.72 -30.52 0.45
C GLN A 117 -4.57 -31.22 -0.90
N SER A 118 -3.62 -30.78 -1.75
CA SER A 118 -3.38 -31.38 -3.06
C SER A 118 -2.46 -32.60 -3.03
N LEU A 119 -1.94 -32.97 -1.87
CA LEU A 119 -1.13 -34.18 -1.63
C LEU A 119 -1.92 -35.32 -0.97
N GLN A 120 -3.17 -35.06 -0.57
CA GLN A 120 -4.10 -36.04 0.02
C GLN A 120 -4.96 -36.68 -1.07
#